data_AF-A0A831NXI7-F1
#
_entry.id   AF-A0A831NXI7-F1
#
_cell.length_a   1.000
_cell.length_b   1.000
_cell.length_c   1.000
_cell.angle_alpha   90.00
_cell.angle_beta   90.00
_cell.angle_gamma   90.00
#
_symmetry.space_group_name_H-M   'P 1'
#
loop_
_entity.id
_entity.type
_entity.pdbx_description
1 polymer ?
#
loop_
_entity_poly.entity_id
_entity_poly.type
_entity_poly.pdbx_seq_one_letter_code
_entity_poly.pdbx_strand_id
1 'polypeptide(L)'
;DAWQNVVTSCRAVLAQAIEAGGSTISDFLDADGEPGYFQLQFQVYGRAGAGCKQCGQEVKKTVLGGRATYFCPACQPLKKT
;
A
#
# COMPACT_ATOMS: atom_id res chain seq x y z
N ASP A 1 -10.40 18.70 1.15
CA ASP A 1 -11.14 17.77 2.03
C ASP A 1 -10.36 16.46 2.11
N ALA A 2 -10.19 15.87 3.31
CA ALA A 2 -9.46 14.63 3.49
C ALA A 2 -10.07 13.47 2.68
N TRP A 3 -11.40 13.43 2.55
CA TRP A 3 -12.09 12.39 1.79
C TRP A 3 -11.83 12.50 0.28
N GLN A 4 -11.76 13.72 -0.24
CA GLN A 4 -11.40 13.94 -1.64
C GLN A 4 -10.01 13.42 -1.96
N ASN A 5 -9.04 13.61 -1.05
CA ASN A 5 -7.68 13.09 -1.22
C ASN A 5 -7.65 11.57 -1.26
N VAL A 6 -8.45 10.90 -0.41
CA VAL A 6 -8.58 9.43 -0.42
C VAL A 6 -9.14 8.96 -1.75
N VAL A 7 -10.25 9.55 -2.22
CA VAL A 7 -10.87 9.16 -3.50
C VAL A 7 -9.91 9.32 -4.67
N THR A 8 -9.22 10.46 -4.76
CA THR A 8 -8.25 10.73 -5.82
C THR A 8 -7.08 9.75 -5.76
N SER A 9 -6.52 9.51 -4.57
CA SER A 9 -5.38 8.60 -4.39
C SER A 9 -5.76 7.14 -4.70
N CYS A 10 -6.94 6.68 -4.27
CA CYS A 10 -7.42 5.33 -4.58
C CYS A 10 -7.55 5.12 -6.09
N ARG A 11 -8.14 6.07 -6.83
CA ARG A 11 -8.26 5.99 -8.29
C ARG A 11 -6.90 5.92 -8.97
N ALA A 12 -5.95 6.76 -8.56
CA ALA A 12 -4.60 6.77 -9.13
C ALA A 12 -3.84 5.46 -8.86
N VAL A 13 -3.89 4.96 -7.62
CA VAL A 13 -3.25 3.71 -7.23
C VAL A 13 -3.85 2.51 -7.96
N LEU A 14 -5.18 2.43 -8.09
CA LEU A 14 -5.83 1.35 -8.83
C LEU A 14 -5.49 1.37 -10.31
N ALA A 15 -5.42 2.56 -10.94
CA ALA A 15 -5.01 2.67 -12.34
C ALA A 15 -3.57 2.17 -12.57
N GLN A 16 -2.62 2.58 -11.71
CA GLN A 16 -1.24 2.12 -11.76
C GLN A 16 -1.11 0.61 -11.51
N ALA A 17 -1.92 0.07 -10.60
CA ALA A 17 -1.95 -1.37 -10.34
C ALA A 17 -2.45 -2.15 -11.55
N ILE A 18 -3.49 -1.68 -12.23
CA ILE A 18 -4.00 -2.31 -13.46
C ILE A 18 -2.95 -2.26 -14.57
N GLU A 19 -2.30 -1.11 -14.77
CA GLU A 19 -1.22 -0.96 -15.77
C GLU A 19 -0.04 -1.91 -15.52
N ALA A 20 0.26 -2.20 -14.24
CA ALA A 20 1.32 -3.11 -13.84
C ALA A 20 0.90 -4.60 -13.76
N GLY A 21 -0.28 -4.97 -14.27
CA GLY A 21 -0.80 -6.35 -14.23
C GLY A 21 -1.25 -6.83 -12.84
N GLY A 22 -1.52 -5.90 -11.91
CA GLY A 22 -1.86 -6.21 -10.53
C GLY A 22 -0.63 -6.49 -9.67
N SER A 23 -0.84 -7.16 -8.52
CA SER A 23 0.25 -7.57 -7.64
C SER A 23 0.29 -9.09 -7.52
N THR A 24 1.42 -9.70 -7.85
CA THR A 24 1.68 -11.09 -7.47
C THR A 24 2.21 -11.11 -6.06
N ILE A 25 1.33 -11.45 -5.12
CA ILE A 25 1.66 -11.73 -3.73
C ILE A 25 1.55 -13.23 -3.53
N SER A 26 2.63 -13.86 -3.09
CA SER A 26 2.76 -15.32 -2.99
C SER A 26 2.64 -15.99 -4.37
N ASP A 27 1.50 -16.56 -4.70
CA ASP A 27 1.25 -17.44 -5.84
C ASP A 27 0.13 -16.92 -6.77
N PHE A 28 -0.35 -15.69 -6.57
CA PHE A 28 -1.38 -15.10 -7.44
C PHE A 28 -0.83 -14.76 -8.83
N LEU A 29 -1.51 -15.28 -9.86
CA LEU A 29 -1.26 -15.03 -11.28
C LEU A 29 -2.57 -14.60 -11.95
N ASP A 30 -2.48 -13.95 -13.12
CA ASP A 30 -3.66 -13.61 -13.91
C ASP A 30 -4.24 -14.83 -14.67
N ALA A 31 -5.22 -14.58 -15.55
CA ALA A 31 -5.92 -15.63 -16.29
C ALA A 31 -5.03 -16.35 -17.31
N ASP A 32 -3.97 -15.71 -17.77
CA ASP A 32 -2.99 -16.26 -18.73
C ASP A 32 -1.79 -16.89 -17.99
N GLY A 33 -1.75 -16.78 -16.66
CA GLY A 33 -0.69 -17.32 -15.81
C GLY A 33 0.49 -16.35 -15.61
N GLU A 34 0.33 -15.07 -15.99
CA GLU A 34 1.37 -14.07 -15.88
C GLU A 34 1.34 -13.37 -14.51
N PRO A 35 2.51 -13.00 -13.95
CA PRO A 35 2.58 -12.26 -12.71
C PRO A 35 2.33 -10.76 -12.90
N GLY A 36 1.72 -10.15 -11.89
CA GLY A 36 1.66 -8.71 -11.73
C GLY A 36 2.89 -8.16 -11.00
N TYR A 37 3.22 -6.89 -11.24
CA TYR A 37 4.46 -6.26 -10.73
C TYR A 37 4.23 -5.10 -9.77
N PHE A 38 2.98 -4.75 -9.45
CA PHE A 38 2.65 -3.58 -8.64
C PHE A 38 3.19 -3.66 -7.19
N GLN A 39 3.48 -4.86 -6.67
CA GLN A 39 4.11 -5.06 -5.36
C GLN A 39 5.48 -4.35 -5.23
N LEU A 40 6.20 -4.17 -6.34
CA LEU A 40 7.47 -3.43 -6.36
C LEU A 40 7.26 -1.93 -6.04
N GLN A 41 6.07 -1.41 -6.35
CA GLN A 41 5.68 -0.02 -6.16
C GLN A 41 5.06 0.25 -4.78
N PHE A 42 4.83 -0.78 -3.95
CA PHE A 42 4.26 -0.61 -2.61
C PHE A 42 5.03 0.41 -1.78
N GLN A 43 4.28 1.35 -1.19
CA GLN A 43 4.83 2.41 -0.34
C GLN A 43 5.03 1.92 1.10
N VAL A 44 4.10 1.13 1.62
CA VAL A 44 4.09 0.66 3.03
C VAL A 44 3.76 -0.83 3.20
N TYR A 45 2.96 -1.44 2.31
CA TYR A 45 2.50 -2.82 2.48
C TYR A 45 3.68 -3.80 2.48
N GLY A 46 3.74 -4.69 3.47
CA GLY A 46 4.83 -5.67 3.63
C GLY A 46 6.19 -5.07 4.02
N ARG A 47 6.26 -3.76 4.28
CA ARG A 47 7.52 -3.03 4.55
C ARG A 47 7.70 -2.66 6.03
N ALA A 48 7.05 -3.37 6.96
CA ALA A 48 7.19 -3.08 8.39
C ALA A 48 8.67 -3.18 8.83
N GLY A 49 9.14 -2.21 9.61
CA GLY A 49 10.56 -2.12 10.01
C GLY A 49 11.48 -1.48 8.96
N ALA A 50 11.02 -1.30 7.71
CA ALA A 50 11.78 -0.58 6.69
C ALA A 50 11.49 0.93 6.75
N GLY A 51 12.44 1.73 6.25
CA GLY A 51 12.23 3.16 6.07
C GLY A 51 11.11 3.48 5.07
N CYS A 52 10.24 4.41 5.43
CA CYS A 52 9.22 4.95 4.55
C CYS A 52 9.87 5.57 3.31
N LYS A 53 9.37 5.22 2.11
CA LYS A 53 9.89 5.74 0.84
C LYS A 53 9.79 7.27 0.70
N GLN A 54 8.95 7.93 1.51
CA GLN A 54 8.75 9.37 1.47
C GLN A 54 9.59 10.15 2.49
N CYS A 55 9.72 9.66 3.72
CA CYS A 55 10.35 10.42 4.82
C CYS A 55 11.43 9.67 5.60
N GLY A 56 11.70 8.40 5.27
CA GLY A 56 12.69 7.57 5.98
C GLY A 56 12.24 7.02 7.33
N GLN A 57 11.18 7.56 7.96
CA GLN A 57 10.64 7.03 9.22
C GLN A 57 10.22 5.56 9.05
N GLU A 58 10.50 4.73 10.06
CA GLU A 58 10.11 3.32 10.07
C GLU A 58 8.60 3.13 9.83
N VAL A 59 8.27 2.28 8.87
CA VAL A 59 6.89 1.84 8.59
C VAL A 59 6.44 0.89 9.69
N LYS A 60 5.25 1.15 10.23
CA LYS A 60 4.63 0.34 11.30
C LYS A 60 3.59 -0.62 10.74
N LYS A 61 3.45 -1.77 11.41
CA LYS A 61 2.36 -2.73 11.23
C LYS A 61 1.46 -2.70 12.46
N THR A 62 0.16 -2.75 12.25
CA THR A 62 -0.86 -2.98 13.28
C THR A 62 -1.90 -3.97 12.78
N VAL A 63 -2.86 -4.35 13.60
CA VAL A 63 -4.01 -5.18 13.23
C VAL A 63 -5.28 -4.36 13.45
N LEU A 64 -6.05 -4.15 12.38
CA LEU A 64 -7.35 -3.46 12.43
C LEU A 64 -8.42 -4.42 11.92
N GLY A 65 -9.45 -4.70 12.73
CA GLY A 65 -10.52 -5.62 12.36
C GLY A 65 -10.02 -7.02 11.93
N GLY A 66 -8.96 -7.52 12.56
CA GLY A 66 -8.33 -8.80 12.24
C GLY A 66 -7.44 -8.80 11.00
N ARG A 67 -7.21 -7.66 10.33
CA ARG A 67 -6.36 -7.54 9.14
C ARG A 67 -5.09 -6.76 9.42
N ALA A 68 -3.96 -7.27 8.95
CA ALA A 68 -2.70 -6.54 9.01
C ALA A 68 -2.82 -5.22 8.22
N THR A 69 -2.46 -4.12 8.87
CA THR A 69 -2.45 -2.77 8.30
C THR A 69 -1.07 -2.17 8.45
N TYR A 70 -0.55 -1.56 7.38
CA TYR A 70 0.77 -0.95 7.34
C TYR A 70 0.64 0.55 7.07
N PHE A 71 1.42 1.38 7.77
CA PHE A 71 1.37 2.83 7.60
C PHE A 71 2.68 3.49 8.07
N CYS A 72 2.94 4.70 7.59
CA CYS A 72 4.03 5.53 8.11
C CYS A 72 3.47 6.49 9.19
N PRO A 73 3.94 6.42 10.45
CA PRO A 73 3.40 7.27 11.52
C PRO A 73 3.71 8.76 11.34
N ALA A 74 4.74 9.11 10.57
CA ALA A 74 5.09 10.49 10.27
C ALA A 74 4.26 11.07 9.10
N CYS A 75 4.10 10.33 8.00
CA CYS A 75 3.33 10.78 6.83
C CYS A 75 1.81 10.64 7.02
N GLN A 76 1.37 9.67 7.83
CA GLN A 76 -0.03 9.36 8.09
C GLN A 76 -0.25 9.35 9.62
N PRO A 77 -0.21 10.53 10.27
CA PRO A 77 -0.36 10.61 11.71
C PRO A 77 -1.76 10.13 12.12
N LEU A 78 -1.80 9.22 13.09
CA LEU A 78 -3.06 8.86 13.73
C LEU A 78 -3.57 10.08 14.50
N LYS A 79 -4.77 10.54 14.17
CA LYS A 79 -5.43 11.55 15.00
C LYS A 79 -5.68 10.92 16.35
N LYS A 80 -5.07 11.48 17.39
CA LYS A 80 -5.45 11.17 18.77
C LYS A 80 -6.83 11.79 18.98
N THR A 81 -7.83 10.94 19.15
CA THR A 81 -9.11 11.32 19.77
C THR A 81 -8.88 11.80 21.19
#